data_AF-A0A084GCE9-F1
#
_entry.id   AF-A0A084GCE9-F1
#
_cell.length_a   1.000
_cell.length_b   1.000
_cell.length_c   1.000
_cell.angle_alpha   90.00
_cell.angle_beta   90.00
_cell.angle_gamma   90.00
#
_symmetry.space_group_name_H-M   'P 1'
#
loop_
_entity.id
_entity.type
_entity.pdbx_description
1 polymer ?
#
loop_
_entity_poly.entity_id
_entity_poly.type
_entity_poly.pdbx_seq_one_letter_code
_entity_poly.pdbx_strand_id
1 'polypeptide(L)'
;MITTELPGGKVHDLPEDLADALVADETAKTAWLDITVLARNEFICWINDAKQKATRERRIRRTVEELNEGKRRPCCWPGCSHRERNGHYNSTDLSNIASIRANPQTIMHLHLLASIWAHASLASAVITWQLQKSPNPTQDQADAYSRIESAMTLAVERYTKFAVRPNKALTVQYVPSVATADGNYNGNIRFGSNRSYMNERTALHEISHTLGIGQTQAFDARCSTNNWPSATELLKSWDGPAAKINCGGGHIWPYGLNYDDEMSETNADRHCQLIDAMLGDGL
;
A
#
# COMPACT_ATOMS: atom_id res chain seq x y z
N MET A 1 -36.80 2.98 21.14
CA MET A 1 -35.83 2.19 20.34
C MET A 1 -34.46 2.58 20.85
N ILE A 2 -33.69 1.64 21.40
CA ILE A 2 -32.33 1.92 21.87
C ILE A 2 -31.45 1.91 20.62
N THR A 3 -31.11 3.08 20.10
CA THR A 3 -30.00 3.22 19.15
C THR A 3 -28.73 2.89 19.94
N THR A 4 -28.20 1.69 19.75
CA THR A 4 -26.88 1.32 20.27
C THR A 4 -25.85 2.30 19.69
N GLU A 5 -25.42 3.24 20.54
CA GLU A 5 -24.38 4.21 20.24
C GLU A 5 -23.07 3.45 19.96
N LEU A 6 -22.40 3.79 18.85
CA LEU A 6 -21.15 3.13 18.46
C LEU A 6 -20.04 3.45 19.48
N PRO A 7 -19.24 2.47 19.91
CA PRO A 7 -18.22 2.70 20.92
C PRO A 7 -17.05 3.53 20.38
N GLY A 8 -16.49 4.38 21.23
CA GLY A 8 -15.25 5.11 20.99
C GLY A 8 -13.97 4.30 21.26
N GLY A 9 -12.85 5.03 21.32
CA GLY A 9 -11.53 4.51 21.68
C GLY A 9 -11.26 4.58 23.18
N LYS A 10 -10.02 4.25 23.58
CA LYS A 10 -9.59 4.28 24.99
C LYS A 10 -9.52 5.69 25.57
N VAL A 11 -9.01 6.63 24.77
CA VAL A 11 -8.69 8.01 25.16
C VAL A 11 -9.55 9.01 24.40
N HIS A 12 -9.96 8.66 23.18
CA HIS A 12 -10.78 9.52 22.33
C HIS A 12 -12.18 8.94 22.19
N ASP A 13 -13.18 9.77 22.45
CA ASP A 13 -14.58 9.47 22.13
C ASP A 13 -14.81 9.43 20.62
N LEU A 14 -15.85 8.71 20.18
CA LEU A 14 -16.21 8.62 18.77
C LEU A 14 -16.76 9.97 18.28
N PRO A 15 -16.13 10.64 17.29
CA PRO A 15 -16.68 11.87 16.73
C PRO A 15 -17.95 11.61 15.91
N GLU A 16 -18.91 12.54 15.95
CA GLU A 16 -20.21 12.43 15.29
C GLU A 16 -20.09 12.16 13.78
N ASP A 17 -19.20 12.86 13.09
CA ASP A 17 -18.99 12.70 11.65
C ASP A 17 -18.37 11.34 11.27
N LEU A 18 -17.60 10.73 12.16
CA LEU A 18 -17.16 9.35 11.99
C LEU A 18 -18.30 8.36 12.31
N ALA A 19 -19.11 8.63 13.32
CA ALA A 19 -20.27 7.80 13.64
C ALA A 19 -21.25 7.73 12.48
N ASP A 20 -21.58 8.88 11.86
CA ASP A 20 -22.45 8.96 10.70
C ASP A 20 -21.91 8.15 9.52
N ALA A 21 -20.61 8.29 9.23
CA ALA A 21 -19.96 7.55 8.15
C ALA A 21 -19.96 6.03 8.39
N LEU A 22 -19.77 5.59 9.63
CA LEU A 22 -19.82 4.16 9.99
C LEU A 22 -21.25 3.64 9.92
N VAL A 23 -22.25 4.38 10.39
CA VAL A 23 -23.67 3.95 10.32
C VAL A 23 -24.15 3.83 8.88
N ALA A 24 -23.60 4.63 7.95
CA ALA A 24 -23.92 4.55 6.54
C ALA A 24 -23.37 3.30 5.82
N ASP A 25 -22.43 2.55 6.43
CA ASP A 25 -21.83 1.35 5.87
C ASP A 25 -21.84 0.19 6.88
N GLU A 26 -22.75 -0.77 6.69
CA GLU A 26 -22.94 -1.90 7.62
C GLU A 26 -21.69 -2.81 7.73
N THR A 27 -20.86 -2.89 6.69
CA THR A 27 -19.62 -3.69 6.73
C THR A 27 -18.59 -3.01 7.61
N ALA A 28 -18.38 -1.71 7.39
CA ALA A 28 -17.44 -0.91 8.19
C ALA A 28 -17.90 -0.78 9.64
N LYS A 29 -19.20 -0.63 9.87
CA LYS A 29 -19.82 -0.65 11.21
C LYS A 29 -19.57 -1.96 11.94
N THR A 30 -19.78 -3.08 11.26
CA THR A 30 -19.54 -4.43 11.82
C THR A 30 -18.06 -4.59 12.17
N ALA A 31 -17.16 -4.19 11.27
CA ALA A 31 -15.73 -4.18 11.53
C ALA A 31 -15.37 -3.27 12.72
N TRP A 32 -15.94 -2.07 12.82
CA TRP A 32 -15.70 -1.14 13.92
C TRP A 32 -16.08 -1.71 15.30
N LEU A 33 -17.16 -2.49 15.35
CA LEU A 33 -17.60 -3.18 16.57
C LEU A 33 -16.66 -4.35 16.94
N ASP A 34 -16.12 -5.04 15.94
CA ASP A 34 -15.17 -6.17 16.08
C ASP A 34 -13.76 -5.73 16.52
N ILE A 35 -13.29 -4.56 16.08
CA ILE A 35 -11.92 -4.13 16.40
C ILE A 35 -11.75 -3.78 17.89
N THR A 36 -10.52 -3.91 18.38
CA THR A 36 -10.20 -3.59 19.77
C THR A 36 -10.41 -2.10 20.09
N VAL A 37 -10.63 -1.78 21.37
CA VAL A 37 -10.68 -0.40 21.88
C VAL A 37 -9.43 0.42 21.49
N LEU A 38 -8.26 -0.23 21.44
CA LEU A 38 -7.02 0.43 21.03
C LEU A 38 -6.99 0.73 19.52
N ALA A 39 -7.49 -0.20 18.69
CA ALA A 39 -7.61 0.02 17.25
C ALA A 39 -8.56 1.19 16.94
N ARG A 40 -9.72 1.26 17.60
CA ARG A 40 -10.62 2.42 17.52
C ARG A 40 -9.91 3.71 17.91
N ASN A 41 -9.14 3.68 19.00
CA ASN A 41 -8.37 4.83 19.45
C ASN A 41 -7.34 5.31 18.41
N GLU A 42 -6.72 4.41 17.65
CA GLU A 42 -5.76 4.80 16.60
C GLU A 42 -6.46 5.50 15.43
N PHE A 43 -7.60 4.97 14.93
CA PHE A 43 -8.39 5.62 13.89
C PHE A 43 -8.90 6.99 14.33
N ILE A 44 -9.47 7.10 15.53
CA ILE A 44 -10.00 8.36 16.04
C ILE A 44 -8.87 9.39 16.22
N CYS A 45 -7.73 8.98 16.80
CA CYS A 45 -6.60 9.88 16.96
C CYS A 45 -6.07 10.38 15.61
N TRP A 46 -5.98 9.50 14.61
CA TRP A 46 -5.56 9.87 13.27
C TRP A 46 -6.55 10.85 12.62
N ILE A 47 -7.86 10.66 12.76
CA ILE A 47 -8.86 11.59 12.23
C ILE A 47 -8.80 12.94 12.96
N ASN A 48 -8.67 12.94 14.30
CA ASN A 48 -8.65 14.16 15.11
C ASN A 48 -7.38 15.01 14.92
N ASP A 49 -6.28 14.41 14.50
CA ASP A 49 -5.05 15.14 14.15
C ASP A 49 -5.20 16.01 12.87
N ALA A 50 -6.25 15.79 12.07
CA ALA A 50 -6.48 16.59 10.86
C ALA A 50 -6.90 18.03 11.21
N LYS A 51 -6.01 18.99 10.94
CA LYS A 51 -6.26 20.44 11.16
C LYS A 51 -7.19 21.07 10.10
N GLN A 52 -7.28 20.47 8.91
CA GLN A 52 -8.09 20.97 7.80
C GLN A 52 -9.32 20.07 7.59
N LYS A 53 -10.48 20.69 7.35
CA LYS A 53 -11.76 19.98 7.13
C LYS A 53 -11.68 18.95 6.01
N ALA A 54 -11.13 19.32 4.85
CA ALA A 54 -10.98 18.40 3.72
C ALA A 54 -10.12 17.16 4.05
N THR A 55 -9.06 17.34 4.85
CA THR A 55 -8.23 16.23 5.32
C THR A 55 -9.01 15.33 6.28
N ARG A 56 -9.81 15.92 7.18
CA ARG A 56 -10.67 15.17 8.09
C ARG A 56 -11.70 14.33 7.34
N GLU A 57 -12.43 14.94 6.41
CA GLU A 57 -13.42 14.26 5.56
C GLU A 57 -12.79 13.08 4.80
N ARG A 58 -11.60 13.29 4.23
CA ARG A 58 -10.87 12.21 3.56
C ARG A 58 -10.43 11.10 4.53
N ARG A 59 -9.93 11.41 5.73
CA ARG A 59 -9.53 10.39 6.72
C ARG A 59 -10.73 9.57 7.20
N ILE A 60 -11.91 10.19 7.32
CA ILE A 60 -13.16 9.51 7.64
C ILE A 60 -13.54 8.54 6.51
N ARG A 61 -13.56 9.01 5.25
CA ARG A 61 -13.82 8.15 4.09
C ARG A 61 -12.85 6.96 4.04
N ARG A 62 -11.55 7.22 4.20
CA ARG A 62 -10.51 6.17 4.25
C ARG A 62 -10.71 5.18 5.38
N THR A 63 -11.19 5.63 6.54
CA THR A 63 -11.44 4.73 7.67
C THR A 63 -12.52 3.71 7.31
N VAL A 64 -13.60 4.12 6.63
CA VAL A 64 -14.63 3.21 6.13
C VAL A 64 -14.05 2.21 5.12
N GLU A 65 -13.27 2.69 4.14
CA GLU A 65 -12.60 1.86 3.14
C GLU A 65 -11.66 0.81 3.77
N GLU A 66 -10.77 1.24 4.67
CA GLU A 66 -9.79 0.37 5.33
C GLU A 66 -10.48 -0.69 6.21
N LEU A 67 -11.60 -0.36 6.86
CA LEU A 67 -12.38 -1.32 7.64
C LEU A 67 -13.05 -2.39 6.76
N ASN A 68 -13.60 -1.97 5.62
CA ASN A 68 -14.18 -2.88 4.62
C ASN A 68 -13.14 -3.83 4.02
N GLU A 69 -11.90 -3.36 3.90
CA GLU A 69 -10.74 -4.15 3.45
C GLU A 69 -10.13 -5.03 4.57
N GLY A 70 -10.74 -5.06 5.75
CA GLY A 70 -10.32 -5.90 6.87
C GLY A 70 -9.15 -5.34 7.68
N LYS A 71 -8.71 -4.10 7.43
CA LYS A 71 -7.67 -3.47 8.24
C LYS A 71 -8.19 -3.24 9.65
N ARG A 72 -7.27 -3.32 10.61
CA ARG A 72 -7.54 -3.15 12.05
C ARG A 72 -6.78 -1.96 12.64
N ARG A 73 -6.17 -1.13 11.78
CA ARG A 73 -5.48 0.11 12.13
C ARG A 73 -5.30 1.01 10.88
N PRO A 74 -5.13 2.34 11.05
CA PRO A 74 -4.86 3.23 9.93
C PRO A 74 -3.59 2.85 9.17
N CYS A 75 -3.67 2.73 7.84
CA CYS A 75 -2.47 2.47 7.03
C CYS A 75 -1.59 3.74 6.90
N CYS A 76 -0.27 3.54 6.87
CA CYS A 76 0.75 4.61 6.81
C CYS A 76 0.72 5.63 7.97
N TRP A 77 0.07 5.31 9.09
CA TRP A 77 0.10 6.11 10.32
C TRP A 77 1.26 5.65 11.25
N PRO A 78 2.17 6.55 11.66
CA PRO A 78 3.31 6.20 12.55
C PRO A 78 2.91 5.65 13.93
N GLY A 79 1.63 5.78 14.31
CA GLY A 79 1.08 5.38 15.60
C GLY A 79 0.58 6.58 16.41
N CYS A 80 -0.31 6.32 17.37
CA CYS A 80 -0.84 7.34 18.27
C CYS A 80 0.25 7.83 19.24
N SER A 81 0.37 9.15 19.44
CA SER A 81 1.26 9.75 20.46
C SER A 81 0.94 9.29 21.89
N HIS A 82 -0.29 8.83 22.13
CA HIS A 82 -0.74 8.28 23.42
C HIS A 82 -0.37 6.80 23.62
N ARG A 83 0.37 6.18 22.68
CA ARG A 83 0.85 4.80 22.81
C ARG A 83 2.19 4.77 23.52
N GLU A 84 2.23 4.24 24.74
CA GLU A 84 3.51 3.92 25.40
C GLU A 84 4.26 2.84 24.59
N ARG A 85 5.58 3.00 24.44
CA ARG A 85 6.43 2.13 23.59
C ARG A 85 6.67 0.72 24.17
N ASN A 86 6.13 0.39 25.33
CA ASN A 86 6.45 -0.86 26.04
C ASN A 86 5.42 -1.94 25.72
N GLY A 87 5.48 -2.48 24.50
CA GLY A 87 4.77 -3.70 24.13
C GLY A 87 5.46 -4.94 24.69
N HIS A 88 5.33 -5.22 25.98
CA HIS A 88 5.65 -6.54 26.54
C HIS A 88 4.35 -7.26 26.88
N TYR A 89 4.03 -8.30 26.12
CA TYR A 89 3.02 -9.28 26.47
C TYR A 89 3.72 -10.44 27.19
N ASN A 90 3.40 -10.67 28.46
CA ASN A 90 3.85 -11.86 29.19
C ASN A 90 3.17 -13.09 28.57
N SER A 91 3.97 -14.04 28.10
CA SER A 91 3.54 -15.25 27.38
C SER A 91 3.01 -16.34 28.33
N THR A 92 1.89 -16.10 29.01
CA THR A 92 1.28 -17.12 29.88
C THR A 92 -0.18 -17.47 29.59
N ASP A 93 -0.77 -17.04 28.47
CA ASP A 93 -2.20 -17.33 28.22
C ASP A 93 -2.55 -17.63 26.76
N LEU A 94 -2.00 -18.73 26.21
CA LEU A 94 -2.44 -19.31 24.92
C LEU A 94 -2.59 -20.84 25.00
N SER A 95 -3.18 -21.36 26.07
CA SER A 95 -3.83 -22.67 26.03
C SER A 95 -5.30 -22.47 25.70
N ASN A 96 -5.67 -22.51 24.41
CA ASN A 96 -6.98 -22.95 23.88
C ASN A 96 -7.24 -22.45 22.44
N ILE A 97 -6.46 -22.90 21.45
CA ILE A 97 -6.98 -23.08 20.08
C ILE A 97 -6.32 -24.35 19.49
N ALA A 98 -6.72 -25.50 20.01
CA ALA A 98 -6.53 -26.79 19.37
C ALA A 98 -7.91 -27.39 19.13
N SER A 99 -8.39 -27.36 17.89
CA SER A 99 -9.28 -28.38 17.31
C SER A 99 -9.97 -27.86 16.05
N ILE A 100 -9.33 -27.99 14.88
CA ILE A 100 -10.01 -28.53 13.70
C ILE A 100 -9.08 -29.60 13.11
N ARG A 101 -9.60 -30.83 13.12
CA ARG A 101 -8.90 -32.08 12.83
C ARG A 101 -8.72 -32.27 11.32
N ALA A 102 -7.58 -32.83 10.94
CA ALA A 102 -7.39 -33.60 9.72
C ALA A 102 -7.98 -35.01 9.88
N ASN A 103 -8.48 -35.62 8.79
CA ASN A 103 -8.45 -37.08 8.56
C ASN A 103 -8.78 -37.41 7.07
N PRO A 104 -8.38 -38.59 6.53
CA PRO A 104 -7.82 -38.68 5.18
C PRO A 104 -8.48 -39.79 4.31
N GLN A 105 -7.88 -39.99 3.15
CA GLN A 105 -7.92 -41.17 2.27
C GLN A 105 -9.18 -41.45 1.43
N THR A 106 -9.00 -41.43 0.11
CA THR A 106 -9.26 -42.61 -0.71
C THR A 106 -8.27 -42.66 -1.87
N ILE A 107 -7.59 -43.79 -2.03
CA ILE A 107 -6.70 -44.14 -3.15
C ILE A 107 -7.54 -44.89 -4.18
N MET A 108 -7.44 -44.55 -5.48
CA MET A 108 -7.47 -45.59 -6.54
C MET A 108 -6.84 -45.12 -7.88
N HIS A 109 -5.69 -45.72 -8.15
CA HIS A 109 -5.08 -46.17 -9.41
C HIS A 109 -5.44 -45.56 -10.78
N LEU A 110 -4.36 -45.05 -11.41
CA LEU A 110 -3.82 -45.38 -12.75
C LEU A 110 -4.62 -44.95 -14.00
N HIS A 111 -4.07 -44.01 -14.77
CA HIS A 111 -3.67 -44.23 -16.17
C HIS A 111 -2.57 -43.22 -16.57
N LEU A 112 -1.48 -43.77 -17.10
CA LEU A 112 -0.33 -43.06 -17.63
C LEU A 112 -0.69 -42.41 -18.96
N LEU A 113 -0.89 -41.09 -18.97
CA LEU A 113 -0.88 -40.27 -20.18
C LEU A 113 0.23 -39.23 -20.01
N ALA A 114 1.34 -39.44 -20.71
CA ALA A 114 2.42 -38.46 -20.81
C ALA A 114 1.95 -37.31 -21.70
N SER A 115 1.25 -36.33 -21.13
CA SER A 115 1.03 -35.04 -21.75
C SER A 115 2.32 -34.22 -21.63
N ILE A 116 3.06 -34.10 -22.72
CA ILE A 116 4.13 -33.12 -22.85
C ILE A 116 3.46 -31.74 -22.86
N TRP A 117 3.28 -31.16 -21.67
CA TRP A 117 3.01 -29.73 -21.57
C TRP A 117 4.30 -29.01 -21.88
N ALA A 118 4.39 -28.45 -23.08
CA ALA A 118 5.33 -27.38 -23.35
C ALA A 118 4.98 -26.24 -22.38
N HIS A 119 5.70 -26.18 -21.26
CA HIS A 119 5.68 -25.00 -20.42
C HIS A 119 6.39 -23.93 -21.24
N ALA A 120 5.61 -23.12 -21.95
CA ALA A 120 6.09 -21.79 -22.28
C ALA A 120 6.45 -21.16 -20.95
N SER A 121 7.74 -21.06 -20.67
CA SER A 121 8.23 -20.25 -19.56
C SER A 121 7.87 -18.82 -19.94
N LEU A 122 6.66 -18.40 -19.58
CA LEU A 122 6.35 -17.00 -19.43
C LEU A 122 7.33 -16.54 -18.34
N ALA A 123 8.46 -15.99 -18.75
CA ALA A 123 9.23 -15.14 -17.87
C ALA A 123 8.25 -14.04 -17.47
N SER A 124 7.62 -14.17 -16.31
CA SER A 124 6.83 -13.09 -15.74
C SER A 124 7.75 -11.87 -15.75
N ALA A 125 7.26 -10.74 -16.22
CA ALA A 125 7.90 -9.49 -15.86
C ALA A 125 7.88 -9.44 -14.33
N VAL A 126 9.05 -9.30 -13.71
CA VAL A 126 9.18 -9.28 -12.25
C VAL A 126 10.03 -8.10 -11.88
N ILE A 127 9.55 -7.34 -10.91
CA ILE A 127 10.38 -6.39 -10.19
C ILE A 127 11.17 -7.20 -9.16
N THR A 128 12.48 -7.25 -9.32
CA THR A 128 13.39 -7.82 -8.30
C THR A 128 14.07 -6.68 -7.58
N TRP A 129 14.49 -6.89 -6.33
CA TRP A 129 15.17 -5.85 -5.58
C TRP A 129 16.17 -6.42 -4.58
N GLN A 130 17.20 -5.62 -4.29
CA GLN A 130 18.17 -5.89 -3.23
C GLN A 130 18.46 -4.61 -2.48
N LEU A 131 18.40 -4.66 -1.14
CA LEU A 131 18.86 -3.58 -0.28
C LEU A 131 20.36 -3.73 0.01
N GLN A 132 21.13 -2.69 -0.30
CA GLN A 132 22.53 -2.60 0.07
C GLN A 132 22.65 -2.30 1.57
N LYS A 133 23.33 -3.21 2.28
CA LYS A 133 23.53 -3.13 3.72
C LYS A 133 25.01 -3.10 4.07
N SER A 134 25.36 -2.30 5.07
CA SER A 134 26.65 -2.43 5.74
C SER A 134 26.77 -3.83 6.38
N PRO A 135 27.92 -4.50 6.30
CA PRO A 135 28.14 -5.77 7.00
C PRO A 135 28.09 -5.61 8.52
N ASN A 136 28.35 -4.41 9.05
CA ASN A 136 28.24 -4.08 10.46
C ASN A 136 27.38 -2.81 10.61
N PRO A 137 26.05 -2.94 10.64
CA PRO A 137 25.16 -1.78 10.68
C PRO A 137 25.18 -1.08 12.04
N THR A 138 25.11 0.25 12.02
CA THR A 138 24.73 1.02 13.22
C THR A 138 23.26 0.75 13.59
N GLN A 139 22.85 1.13 14.81
CA GLN A 139 21.44 1.01 15.21
C GLN A 139 20.49 1.79 14.29
N ASP A 140 20.91 2.98 13.86
CA ASP A 140 20.17 3.80 12.89
C ASP A 140 20.01 3.06 11.55
N GLN A 141 21.11 2.51 11.02
CA GLN A 141 21.08 1.73 9.78
C GLN A 141 20.20 0.50 9.90
N ALA A 142 20.28 -0.24 11.02
CA ALA A 142 19.46 -1.43 11.25
C ALA A 142 17.95 -1.10 11.28
N ASP A 143 17.54 -0.02 11.95
CA ASP A 143 16.14 0.44 11.94
C ASP A 143 15.70 0.89 10.54
N ALA A 144 16.54 1.63 9.81
CA ALA A 144 16.26 2.03 8.44
C ALA A 144 16.08 0.82 7.52
N TYR A 145 17.00 -0.15 7.59
CA TYR A 145 16.97 -1.34 6.77
C TYR A 145 15.69 -2.14 6.99
N SER A 146 15.30 -2.39 8.24
CA SER A 146 14.06 -3.12 8.53
C SER A 146 12.82 -2.45 7.94
N ARG A 147 12.74 -1.12 7.99
CA ARG A 147 11.61 -0.36 7.43
C ARG A 147 11.61 -0.36 5.91
N ILE A 148 12.78 -0.14 5.29
CA ILE A 148 12.93 -0.17 3.83
C ILE A 148 12.60 -1.56 3.30
N GLU A 149 13.05 -2.63 3.97
CA GLU A 149 12.71 -4.00 3.56
C GLU A 149 11.21 -4.25 3.61
N SER A 150 10.53 -3.81 4.69
CA SER A 150 9.07 -3.91 4.79
C SER A 150 8.37 -3.14 3.67
N ALA A 151 8.78 -1.89 3.43
CA ALA A 151 8.24 -1.04 2.38
C ALA A 151 8.41 -1.63 0.98
N MET A 152 9.62 -2.07 0.63
CA MET A 152 9.92 -2.66 -0.68
C MET A 152 9.25 -4.02 -0.88
N THR A 153 9.16 -4.84 0.18
CA THR A 153 8.44 -6.12 0.13
C THR A 153 6.97 -5.89 -0.24
N LEU A 154 6.27 -5.02 0.50
CA LEU A 154 4.87 -4.70 0.24
C LEU A 154 4.66 -4.12 -1.17
N ALA A 155 5.49 -3.16 -1.57
CA ALA A 155 5.37 -2.54 -2.89
C ALA A 155 5.59 -3.53 -4.03
N VAL A 156 6.60 -4.40 -3.93
CA VAL A 156 6.89 -5.41 -4.97
C VAL A 156 5.84 -6.52 -4.98
N GLU A 157 5.34 -6.95 -3.83
CA GLU A 157 4.21 -7.88 -3.75
C GLU A 157 2.97 -7.29 -4.42
N ARG A 158 2.69 -6.00 -4.21
CA ARG A 158 1.55 -5.32 -4.84
C ARG A 158 1.72 -5.19 -6.36
N TYR A 159 2.88 -4.76 -6.83
CA TYR A 159 3.18 -4.75 -8.27
C TYR A 159 3.04 -6.15 -8.88
N THR A 160 3.53 -7.19 -8.20
CA THR A 160 3.41 -8.59 -8.65
C THR A 160 1.94 -9.03 -8.76
N LYS A 161 1.07 -8.53 -7.88
CA LYS A 161 -0.35 -8.87 -7.85
C LYS A 161 -1.17 -8.13 -8.92
N PHE A 162 -0.83 -6.87 -9.21
CA PHE A 162 -1.70 -5.97 -9.97
C PHE A 162 -1.12 -5.48 -11.31
N ALA A 163 0.12 -5.83 -11.61
CA ALA A 163 0.80 -5.45 -12.84
C ALA A 163 1.52 -6.65 -13.46
N VAL A 164 1.61 -6.68 -14.80
CA VAL A 164 2.19 -7.81 -15.55
C VAL A 164 3.32 -7.40 -16.49
N ARG A 165 3.49 -6.11 -16.75
CA ARG A 165 4.54 -5.53 -17.61
C ARG A 165 5.79 -5.04 -16.87
N PRO A 166 5.73 -4.54 -15.62
CA PRO A 166 6.92 -4.07 -14.93
C PRO A 166 8.02 -5.12 -14.84
N ASN A 167 9.16 -4.84 -15.46
CA ASN A 167 10.36 -5.68 -15.44
C ASN A 167 11.57 -4.81 -15.11
N LYS A 168 12.10 -4.92 -13.89
CA LYS A 168 13.23 -4.12 -13.44
C LYS A 168 13.94 -4.80 -12.28
N ALA A 169 15.28 -4.79 -12.32
CA ALA A 169 16.10 -5.12 -11.17
C ALA A 169 16.44 -3.83 -10.42
N LEU A 170 16.08 -3.77 -9.14
CA LEU A 170 16.22 -2.59 -8.30
C LEU A 170 17.38 -2.75 -7.31
N THR A 171 18.22 -1.72 -7.25
CA THR A 171 19.19 -1.54 -6.17
C THR A 171 18.64 -0.51 -5.20
N VAL A 172 18.41 -0.92 -3.96
CA VAL A 172 17.86 -0.05 -2.91
C VAL A 172 18.96 0.31 -1.92
N GLN A 173 19.00 1.56 -1.47
CA GLN A 173 20.04 2.07 -0.58
C GLN A 173 19.43 2.91 0.55
N TYR A 174 20.07 2.90 1.72
CA TYR A 174 19.84 3.91 2.76
C TYR A 174 20.95 4.97 2.69
N VAL A 175 20.58 6.20 2.34
CA VAL A 175 21.50 7.32 2.13
C VAL A 175 20.99 8.51 2.97
N PRO A 176 21.48 8.69 4.21
CA PRO A 176 20.93 9.68 5.15
C PRO A 176 20.87 11.13 4.65
N SER A 177 21.71 11.49 3.67
CA SER A 177 21.76 12.82 3.04
C SER A 177 20.64 13.07 2.03
N VAL A 178 19.93 12.03 1.59
CA VAL A 178 18.70 12.17 0.80
C VAL A 178 17.59 12.68 1.74
N ALA A 179 16.84 13.70 1.29
CA ALA A 179 15.82 14.34 2.13
C ALA A 179 14.59 13.43 2.36
N THR A 180 14.18 12.69 1.32
CA THR A 180 12.96 11.87 1.30
C THR A 180 13.29 10.47 0.80
N ALA A 181 12.95 10.16 -0.45
CA ALA A 181 13.48 9.07 -1.25
C ALA A 181 13.62 9.57 -2.69
N ASP A 182 14.45 8.90 -3.50
CA ASP A 182 14.53 9.16 -4.93
C ASP A 182 14.84 7.89 -5.71
N GLY A 183 14.09 7.67 -6.78
CA GLY A 183 14.27 6.63 -7.78
C GLY A 183 14.76 7.19 -9.11
N ASN A 184 15.54 6.41 -9.86
CA ASN A 184 15.91 6.74 -11.23
C ASN A 184 15.74 5.55 -12.18
N TYR A 185 15.70 5.84 -13.48
CA TYR A 185 15.39 4.84 -14.51
C TYR A 185 16.35 3.64 -14.58
N ASN A 186 17.58 3.82 -14.08
CA ASN A 186 18.58 2.76 -14.00
C ASN A 186 18.27 1.73 -12.89
N GLY A 187 17.18 1.90 -12.15
CA GLY A 187 16.75 0.98 -11.10
C GLY A 187 17.40 1.26 -9.74
N ASN A 188 18.00 2.44 -9.52
CA ASN A 188 18.46 2.81 -8.18
C ASN A 188 17.33 3.53 -7.42
N ILE A 189 17.08 3.11 -6.18
CA ILE A 189 16.19 3.78 -5.23
C ILE A 189 16.97 4.08 -3.94
N ARG A 190 16.97 5.33 -3.51
CA ARG A 190 17.63 5.76 -2.27
C ARG A 190 16.59 6.26 -1.29
N PHE A 191 16.61 5.75 -0.07
CA PHE A 191 15.82 6.28 1.04
C PHE A 191 16.69 7.14 1.96
N GLY A 192 16.16 8.30 2.32
CA GLY A 192 16.75 9.28 3.22
C GLY A 192 16.64 8.93 4.70
N SER A 193 17.13 9.81 5.57
CA SER A 193 17.09 9.64 7.03
C SER A 193 15.68 9.69 7.62
N ASN A 194 14.72 10.34 6.95
CA ASN A 194 13.37 10.48 7.49
C ASN A 194 12.54 9.18 7.36
N ARG A 195 12.26 8.54 8.50
CA ARG A 195 11.50 7.29 8.60
C ARG A 195 10.07 7.38 8.10
N SER A 196 9.47 8.57 8.04
CA SER A 196 8.13 8.74 7.49
C SER A 196 8.06 8.33 6.02
N TYR A 197 9.17 8.38 5.28
CA TYR A 197 9.23 7.99 3.87
C TYR A 197 9.55 6.50 3.66
N MET A 198 9.95 5.75 4.69
CA MET A 198 10.25 4.31 4.58
C MET A 198 8.96 3.49 4.72
N ASN A 199 8.05 3.68 3.78
CA ASN A 199 6.73 3.07 3.76
C ASN A 199 6.37 2.62 2.32
N GLU A 200 5.33 1.79 2.21
CA GLU A 200 4.88 1.23 0.93
C GLU A 200 4.52 2.29 -0.11
N ARG A 201 3.84 3.39 0.26
CA ARG A 201 3.47 4.47 -0.66
C ARG A 201 4.70 5.02 -1.36
N THR A 202 5.73 5.40 -0.58
CA THR A 202 6.97 5.92 -1.13
C THR A 202 7.65 4.88 -2.01
N ALA A 203 7.72 3.61 -1.58
CA ALA A 203 8.33 2.56 -2.38
C ALA A 203 7.61 2.36 -3.72
N LEU A 204 6.27 2.33 -3.75
CA LEU A 204 5.48 2.27 -4.98
C LEU A 204 5.79 3.45 -5.92
N HIS A 205 5.80 4.65 -5.36
CA HIS A 205 6.13 5.89 -6.07
C HIS A 205 7.54 5.85 -6.68
N GLU A 206 8.57 5.53 -5.89
CA GLU A 206 9.95 5.47 -6.40
C GLU A 206 10.13 4.35 -7.44
N ILE A 207 9.46 3.21 -7.28
CA ILE A 207 9.44 2.15 -8.29
C ILE A 207 8.89 2.71 -9.61
N SER A 208 7.82 3.52 -9.59
CA SER A 208 7.26 4.10 -10.82
C SER A 208 8.26 5.00 -11.57
N HIS A 209 9.11 5.73 -10.86
CA HIS A 209 10.21 6.49 -11.47
C HIS A 209 11.23 5.56 -12.14
N THR A 210 11.57 4.43 -11.52
CA THR A 210 12.47 3.44 -12.14
C THR A 210 11.90 2.79 -13.39
N LEU A 211 10.57 2.83 -13.54
CA LEU A 211 9.83 2.32 -14.69
C LEU A 211 9.63 3.38 -15.79
N GLY A 212 9.89 4.66 -15.50
CA GLY A 212 9.99 5.71 -16.53
C GLY A 212 9.27 7.01 -16.20
N ILE A 213 8.41 7.03 -15.17
CA ILE A 213 7.70 8.26 -14.75
C ILE A 213 8.71 9.37 -14.47
N GLY A 214 8.64 10.48 -15.19
CA GLY A 214 9.54 11.63 -15.02
C GLY A 214 11.01 11.40 -15.37
N GLN A 215 11.37 10.26 -15.97
CA GLN A 215 12.76 9.89 -16.24
C GLN A 215 13.06 9.63 -17.73
N THR A 216 12.03 9.47 -18.57
CA THR A 216 12.21 9.11 -20.00
C THR A 216 11.63 10.17 -20.93
N GLN A 217 12.22 10.28 -22.13
CA GLN A 217 11.64 11.10 -23.20
C GLN A 217 10.26 10.60 -23.62
N ALA A 218 10.01 9.29 -23.50
CA ALA A 218 8.71 8.69 -23.79
C ALA A 218 7.63 9.20 -22.84
N PHE A 219 7.94 9.29 -21.54
CA PHE A 219 7.07 9.96 -20.56
C PHE A 219 6.76 11.39 -20.98
N ASP A 220 7.78 12.21 -21.27
CA ASP A 220 7.59 13.63 -21.64
C ASP A 220 6.76 13.79 -22.92
N ALA A 221 7.01 12.97 -23.94
CA ALA A 221 6.29 13.00 -25.21
C ALA A 221 4.80 12.64 -25.04
N ARG A 222 4.51 11.62 -24.23
CA ARG A 222 3.13 11.19 -23.97
C ARG A 222 2.39 12.16 -23.05
N CYS A 223 3.08 12.72 -22.06
CA CYS A 223 2.54 13.75 -21.20
C CYS A 223 2.19 15.03 -21.96
N SER A 224 3.07 15.50 -22.85
CA SER A 224 2.84 16.73 -23.64
C SER A 224 1.66 16.60 -24.61
N THR A 225 1.43 15.41 -25.15
CA THR A 225 0.30 15.12 -26.06
C THR A 225 -0.93 14.56 -25.33
N ASN A 226 -0.80 14.28 -24.04
CA ASN A 226 -1.76 13.53 -23.24
C ASN A 226 -2.23 12.21 -23.88
N ASN A 227 -1.30 11.52 -24.55
CA ASN A 227 -1.60 10.32 -25.33
C ASN A 227 -1.26 9.05 -24.55
N TRP A 228 -2.22 8.59 -23.77
CA TRP A 228 -2.16 7.36 -22.99
C TRP A 228 -3.40 6.50 -23.30
N PRO A 229 -3.47 5.83 -24.46
CA PRO A 229 -4.72 5.22 -24.94
C PRO A 229 -5.26 4.16 -23.99
N SER A 230 -4.41 3.26 -23.49
CA SER A 230 -4.84 2.21 -22.57
C SER A 230 -5.00 2.73 -21.14
N ALA A 231 -4.04 3.54 -20.66
CA ALA A 231 -4.08 4.02 -19.29
C ALA A 231 -5.19 5.06 -19.05
N THR A 232 -5.51 5.90 -20.03
CA THR A 232 -6.64 6.84 -19.94
C THR A 232 -7.98 6.11 -19.92
N GLU A 233 -8.13 5.05 -20.72
CA GLU A 233 -9.36 4.27 -20.72
C GLU A 233 -9.54 3.53 -19.39
N LEU A 234 -8.46 2.94 -18.87
CA LEU A 234 -8.45 2.33 -17.55
C LEU A 234 -8.85 3.35 -16.45
N LEU A 235 -8.24 4.54 -16.47
CA LEU A 235 -8.57 5.61 -15.53
C LEU A 235 -10.05 6.00 -15.61
N LYS A 236 -10.60 6.15 -16.82
CA LYS A 236 -12.03 6.49 -17.01
C LYS A 236 -12.97 5.42 -16.50
N SER A 237 -12.56 4.15 -16.53
CA SER A 237 -13.35 3.04 -15.96
C SER A 237 -13.54 3.18 -14.44
N TRP A 238 -12.63 3.88 -13.77
CA TRP A 238 -12.66 4.11 -12.33
C TRP A 238 -13.28 5.45 -11.94
N ASP A 239 -12.89 6.51 -12.64
CA ASP A 239 -13.14 7.90 -12.22
C ASP A 239 -14.14 8.62 -13.14
N GLY A 240 -14.68 7.90 -14.12
CA GLY A 240 -15.69 8.36 -15.06
C GLY A 240 -15.12 8.93 -16.37
N PRO A 241 -16.00 9.23 -17.35
CA PRO A 241 -15.62 9.51 -18.73
C PRO A 241 -14.78 10.78 -18.92
N ALA A 242 -14.82 11.71 -17.96
CA ALA A 242 -14.06 12.96 -17.99
C ALA A 242 -12.65 12.83 -17.38
N ALA A 243 -12.30 11.68 -16.81
CA ALA A 243 -11.02 11.48 -16.15
C ALA A 243 -9.85 11.59 -17.14
N LYS A 244 -8.75 12.19 -16.66
CA LYS A 244 -7.55 12.49 -17.45
C LYS A 244 -6.30 12.29 -16.60
N ILE A 245 -5.28 11.65 -17.17
CA ILE A 245 -3.95 11.58 -16.56
C ILE A 245 -3.28 12.94 -16.76
N ASN A 246 -2.86 13.60 -15.69
CA ASN A 246 -2.10 14.84 -15.70
C ASN A 246 -0.66 14.53 -15.33
N CYS A 247 0.30 15.17 -16.00
CA CYS A 247 1.71 15.07 -15.67
C CYS A 247 2.27 16.43 -15.25
N GLY A 248 3.22 16.44 -14.31
CA GLY A 248 3.88 17.67 -13.88
C GLY A 248 5.06 17.41 -12.97
N GLY A 249 6.17 18.11 -13.21
CA GLY A 249 7.37 18.04 -12.36
C GLY A 249 7.94 16.62 -12.20
N GLY A 250 7.82 15.78 -13.23
CA GLY A 250 8.26 14.38 -13.20
C GLY A 250 7.24 13.40 -12.60
N HIS A 251 6.04 13.86 -12.24
CA HIS A 251 5.01 13.05 -11.59
C HIS A 251 3.73 12.93 -12.42
N ILE A 252 2.84 12.04 -11.99
CA ILE A 252 1.49 11.90 -12.56
C ILE A 252 0.40 12.07 -11.50
N TRP A 253 -0.78 12.46 -11.96
CA TRP A 253 -2.03 12.46 -11.19
C TRP A 253 -3.20 12.03 -12.07
N PRO A 254 -4.23 11.37 -11.53
CA PRO A 254 -4.29 10.79 -10.18
C PRO A 254 -3.41 9.54 -10.05
N TYR A 255 -3.36 8.97 -8.83
CA TYR A 255 -2.68 7.70 -8.52
C TYR A 255 -1.16 7.71 -8.74
N GLY A 256 -0.49 8.86 -8.72
CA GLY A 256 0.97 8.94 -8.68
C GLY A 256 1.55 8.66 -7.30
N LEU A 257 0.71 8.71 -6.25
CA LEU A 257 1.11 8.50 -4.85
C LEU A 257 2.18 9.50 -4.39
N ASN A 258 2.10 10.73 -4.89
CA ASN A 258 3.12 11.76 -4.70
C ASN A 258 3.12 12.32 -3.28
N TYR A 259 1.95 12.29 -2.63
CA TYR A 259 1.76 12.77 -1.27
C TYR A 259 1.17 11.67 -0.37
N ASP A 260 1.46 11.71 0.93
CA ASP A 260 0.98 10.72 1.92
C ASP A 260 -0.53 10.55 1.93
N ASP A 261 -1.23 11.59 1.50
CA ASP A 261 -2.66 11.72 1.54
C ASP A 261 -3.36 11.24 0.25
N GLU A 262 -2.56 10.80 -0.73
CA GLU A 262 -2.99 10.02 -1.90
C GLU A 262 -3.04 8.51 -1.60
N MET A 263 -2.42 8.03 -0.50
CA MET A 263 -2.39 6.61 -0.18
C MET A 263 -3.74 6.09 0.34
N SER A 264 -4.17 4.97 -0.23
CA SER A 264 -5.16 4.00 0.27
C SER A 264 -4.85 2.65 -0.41
N GLU A 265 -5.42 1.53 0.03
CA GLU A 265 -5.20 0.25 -0.68
C GLU A 265 -5.73 0.33 -2.11
N THR A 266 -6.94 0.85 -2.30
CA THR A 266 -7.52 1.08 -3.63
C THR A 266 -6.62 1.95 -4.50
N ASN A 267 -6.07 3.04 -3.97
CA ASN A 267 -5.18 3.92 -4.74
C ASN A 267 -3.82 3.28 -5.03
N ALA A 268 -3.32 2.45 -4.12
CA ALA A 268 -2.08 1.69 -4.31
C ALA A 268 -2.24 0.60 -5.39
N ASP A 269 -3.38 -0.08 -5.42
CA ASP A 269 -3.72 -1.05 -6.46
C ASP A 269 -3.87 -0.36 -7.82
N ARG A 270 -4.64 0.73 -7.86
CA ARG A 270 -4.82 1.55 -9.06
C ARG A 270 -3.50 2.15 -9.54
N HIS A 271 -2.59 2.53 -8.65
CA HIS A 271 -1.25 2.96 -9.02
C HIS A 271 -0.53 1.87 -9.82
N CYS A 272 -0.42 0.65 -9.30
CA CYS A 272 0.24 -0.45 -10.01
C CYS A 272 -0.42 -0.75 -11.36
N GLN A 273 -1.75 -0.79 -11.42
CA GLN A 273 -2.52 -1.05 -12.64
C GLN A 273 -2.37 0.08 -13.67
N LEU A 274 -2.34 1.34 -13.22
CA LEU A 274 -2.17 2.50 -14.09
C LEU A 274 -0.76 2.54 -14.67
N ILE A 275 0.27 2.30 -13.85
CA ILE A 275 1.66 2.19 -14.31
C ILE A 275 1.81 1.02 -15.30
N ASP A 276 1.17 -0.12 -15.06
CA ASP A 276 1.13 -1.25 -16.01
C ASP A 276 0.53 -0.87 -17.36
N ALA A 277 -0.59 -0.14 -17.36
CA ALA A 277 -1.23 0.33 -18.58
C ALA A 277 -0.38 1.38 -19.30
N MET A 278 0.27 2.29 -18.56
CA MET A 278 1.19 3.28 -19.13
C MET A 278 2.41 2.62 -19.77
N LEU A 279 2.97 1.56 -19.16
CA LEU A 279 4.00 0.72 -19.80
C LEU A 279 3.49 0.06 -21.09
N GLY A 280 2.23 -0.38 -21.11
CA GLY A 280 1.59 -0.90 -22.32
C GLY A 280 1.43 0.16 -23.42
N ASP A 281 1.22 1.40 -23.02
CA ASP A 281 1.23 2.53 -23.92
C ASP A 281 2.65 2.90 -24.36
N GLY A 282 3.71 2.48 -23.66
CA GLY A 282 5.10 2.76 -24.01
C GLY A 282 5.69 3.93 -23.23
N LEU A 283 5.44 3.94 -21.92
CA LEU A 283 6.24 4.62 -20.90
C LEU A 283 7.69 4.13 -20.91
#